data_AF-A0A259K8G7-F1
#
_entry.id   AF-A0A259K8G7-F1
#
_cell.length_a   1.000
_cell.length_b   1.000
_cell.length_c   1.000
_cell.angle_alpha   90.00
_cell.angle_beta   90.00
_cell.angle_gamma   90.00
#
_symmetry.space_group_name_H-M   'P 1'
#
loop_
_entity.id
_entity.type
_entity.pdbx_description
1 polymer ?
#
loop_
_entity_poly.entity_id
_entity_poly.type
_entity_poly.pdbx_seq_one_letter_code
_entity_poly.pdbx_strand_id
1 'polypeptide(L)'
;MKVQDKPRASPDALLAKAAREGKGKLRVFLGAAPGVGKTYAMCQAARAAKEGGTDVVIGIVETHGRRETEAITEGLETLPRKSIAYRGRLVPEFDLDAALARRPALLLVDEYAHTNVPGSRHPKRWQDVRDILDAGIDVWTTLNIQHLESLNEVVQRISGVRVRETVPDTALQEADEVVMVDLPPDELLKRLAEGKIYIQDTAARAIENFFKPTNLTALR
;
A
#
# COMPACT_ATOMS: atom_id res chain seq x y z
N MET A 1 -3.48 10.97 49.34
CA MET A 1 -3.46 10.63 47.90
C MET A 1 -2.14 11.10 47.31
N LYS A 2 -1.24 10.18 46.92
CA LYS A 2 -0.03 10.55 46.17
C LYS A 2 -0.46 10.86 44.73
N VAL A 3 -0.23 12.09 44.29
CA VAL A 3 -0.37 12.47 42.88
C VAL A 3 0.74 11.74 42.14
N GLN A 4 0.37 10.73 41.32
CA GLN A 4 1.31 10.10 40.41
C GLN A 4 1.65 11.11 39.32
N ASP A 5 2.87 11.63 39.39
CA ASP A 5 3.46 12.48 38.37
C ASP A 5 3.61 11.65 37.09
N LYS A 6 2.88 12.00 36.02
CA LYS A 6 3.03 11.33 34.73
C LYS A 6 4.47 11.58 34.25
N PRO A 7 5.23 10.53 33.88
CA PRO A 7 6.62 10.72 33.46
C PRO A 7 6.66 11.67 32.26
N ARG A 8 7.44 12.76 32.39
CA ARG A 8 7.72 13.70 31.30
C ARG A 8 8.30 12.93 30.11
N ALA A 9 7.76 13.17 28.92
CA ALA A 9 8.30 12.61 27.68
C ALA A 9 9.77 13.00 27.51
N SER A 10 10.60 12.08 27.00
CA SER A 10 12.02 12.36 26.75
C SER A 10 12.18 13.47 25.71
N PRO A 11 13.30 14.21 25.72
CA PRO A 11 13.61 15.19 24.67
C PRO A 11 13.52 14.60 23.27
N ASP A 12 13.97 13.36 23.06
CA ASP A 12 13.86 12.65 21.79
C ASP A 12 12.42 12.38 21.38
N ALA A 13 11.55 12.01 22.33
CA ALA A 13 10.13 11.79 22.08
C ALA A 13 9.40 13.10 21.75
N LEU A 14 9.81 14.22 22.37
CA LEU A 14 9.27 15.55 22.07
C LEU A 14 9.75 16.06 20.70
N LEU A 15 11.02 15.83 20.34
CA LEU A 15 11.57 16.14 19.03
C LEU A 15 10.91 15.30 17.93
N ALA A 16 10.72 14.00 18.15
CA ALA A 16 10.01 13.12 17.22
C ALA A 16 8.54 13.54 17.05
N LYS A 17 7.89 13.98 18.13
CA LYS A 17 6.52 14.50 18.07
C LYS A 17 6.45 15.81 17.30
N ALA A 18 7.35 16.77 17.57
CA ALA A 18 7.43 18.03 16.84
C ALA A 18 7.78 17.83 15.36
N ALA A 19 8.63 16.85 15.03
CA ALA A 19 8.95 16.50 13.64
C ALA A 19 7.77 15.87 12.88
N ARG A 20 6.75 15.37 13.60
CA ARG A 20 5.48 14.88 13.04
C ARG A 20 4.38 15.94 13.05
N GLU A 21 4.56 17.08 13.72
CA GLU A 21 3.57 18.16 13.70
C GLU A 21 3.50 18.76 12.29
N GLY A 22 2.32 18.71 11.69
CA GLY A 22 2.06 19.19 10.33
C GLY A 22 2.29 18.17 9.21
N LYS A 23 2.79 16.97 9.52
CA LYS A 23 2.84 15.86 8.55
C LYS A 23 1.49 15.15 8.48
N GLY A 24 1.16 14.66 7.29
CA GLY A 24 0.06 13.73 7.06
C GLY A 24 0.33 12.39 7.72
N LYS A 25 -0.73 11.61 7.92
CA LYS A 25 -0.68 10.29 8.55
C LYS A 25 -0.69 9.18 7.52
N LEU A 26 0.13 8.17 7.76
CA LEU A 26 0.20 6.98 6.92
C LEU A 26 -0.58 5.82 7.55
N ARG A 27 -1.57 5.30 6.81
CA ARG A 27 -2.23 4.03 7.11
C ARG A 27 -1.87 2.98 6.07
N VAL A 28 -1.37 1.83 6.51
CA VAL A 28 -1.00 0.71 5.64
C VAL A 28 -1.97 -0.44 5.82
N PHE A 29 -2.64 -0.84 4.75
CA PHE A 29 -3.40 -2.10 4.68
C PHE A 29 -2.43 -3.22 4.31
N LEU A 30 -1.98 -3.97 5.31
CA LEU A 30 -0.95 -5.00 5.20
C LEU A 30 -1.60 -6.38 5.05
N GLY A 31 -1.09 -7.22 4.15
CA GLY A 31 -1.59 -8.58 3.97
C GLY A 31 -0.51 -9.58 3.60
N ALA A 32 -0.78 -10.85 3.86
CA ALA A 32 0.18 -11.94 3.63
C ALA A 32 0.47 -12.18 2.14
N ALA A 33 -0.53 -11.95 1.27
CA ALA A 33 -0.46 -12.31 -0.14
C ALA A 33 -1.36 -11.44 -1.04
N PRO A 34 -1.12 -11.44 -2.37
CA PRO A 34 -2.08 -10.93 -3.34
C PRO A 34 -3.42 -11.67 -3.23
N GLY A 35 -4.53 -10.93 -3.36
CA GLY A 35 -5.88 -11.52 -3.35
C GLY A 35 -6.59 -11.56 -1.99
N VAL A 36 -5.92 -11.27 -0.88
CA VAL A 36 -6.54 -11.23 0.48
C VAL A 36 -7.52 -10.08 0.69
N GLY A 37 -7.60 -9.12 -0.25
CA GLY A 37 -8.61 -8.05 -0.22
C GLY A 37 -8.13 -6.68 0.25
N LYS A 38 -6.82 -6.43 0.37
CA LYS A 38 -6.26 -5.15 0.86
C LYS A 38 -6.85 -3.90 0.17
N THR A 39 -6.82 -3.86 -1.16
CA THR A 39 -7.38 -2.75 -1.95
C THR A 39 -8.87 -2.55 -1.68
N TYR A 40 -9.63 -3.64 -1.62
CA TYR A 40 -11.06 -3.57 -1.33
C TYR A 40 -11.31 -3.01 0.08
N ALA A 41 -10.59 -3.50 1.09
CA ALA A 41 -10.68 -3.01 2.47
C ALA A 41 -10.30 -1.52 2.58
N MET A 42 -9.25 -1.09 1.89
CA MET A 42 -8.84 0.31 1.82
C MET A 42 -9.93 1.18 1.19
N CYS A 43 -10.47 0.79 0.04
CA CYS A 43 -11.54 1.54 -0.63
C CYS A 43 -12.85 1.53 0.17
N GLN A 44 -13.18 0.44 0.86
CA GLN A 44 -14.36 0.36 1.72
C GLN A 44 -14.26 1.34 2.89
N ALA A 45 -13.12 1.35 3.58
CA ALA A 45 -12.87 2.33 4.63
C ALA A 45 -12.90 3.77 4.08
N ALA A 46 -12.44 3.97 2.85
CA ALA A 46 -12.33 5.29 2.25
C ALA A 46 -13.72 5.86 1.89
N ARG A 47 -14.65 5.00 1.46
CA ARG A 47 -16.06 5.38 1.30
C ARG A 47 -16.68 5.81 2.62
N ALA A 48 -16.47 5.06 3.69
CA ALA A 48 -16.98 5.43 5.01
C ALA A 48 -16.40 6.78 5.47
N ALA A 49 -15.12 7.04 5.22
CA ALA A 49 -14.50 8.34 5.52
C ALA A 49 -15.11 9.48 4.69
N LYS A 50 -15.38 9.25 3.40
CA LYS A 50 -16.06 10.22 2.52
C LYS A 50 -17.50 10.49 2.93
N GLU A 51 -18.26 9.46 3.30
CA GLU A 51 -19.61 9.59 3.86
C GLU A 51 -19.61 10.38 5.18
N GLY A 52 -18.54 10.25 5.95
CA GLY A 52 -18.25 11.09 7.13
C GLY A 52 -17.78 12.52 6.82
N GLY A 53 -17.71 12.93 5.56
CA GLY A 53 -17.35 14.28 5.13
C GLY A 53 -15.86 14.53 4.86
N THR A 54 -15.02 13.48 4.85
CA THR A 54 -13.60 13.62 4.51
C THR A 54 -13.42 13.87 3.00
N ASP A 55 -12.55 14.81 2.61
CA ASP A 55 -12.14 15.00 1.21
C ASP A 55 -11.20 13.86 0.78
N VAL A 56 -11.79 12.82 0.19
CA VAL A 56 -11.10 11.59 -0.23
C VAL A 56 -10.91 11.58 -1.74
N VAL A 57 -9.65 11.41 -2.17
CA VAL A 57 -9.26 11.30 -3.58
C VAL A 57 -8.46 10.03 -3.83
N ILE A 58 -8.71 9.35 -4.94
CA ILE A 58 -7.89 8.25 -5.44
C ILE A 58 -6.74 8.85 -6.24
N GLY A 59 -5.50 8.65 -5.75
CA GLY A 59 -4.30 8.90 -6.54
C GLY A 59 -4.04 7.76 -7.50
N ILE A 60 -3.97 6.53 -6.95
CA ILE A 60 -3.89 5.31 -7.74
C ILE A 60 -4.52 4.15 -6.97
N VAL A 61 -5.40 3.39 -7.63
CA VAL A 61 -5.97 2.14 -7.15
C VAL A 61 -5.86 1.11 -8.26
N GLU A 62 -5.35 -0.08 -7.93
CA GLU A 62 -5.21 -1.17 -8.87
C GLU A 62 -6.35 -2.19 -8.67
N THR A 63 -7.40 -2.04 -9.48
CA THR A 63 -8.56 -2.94 -9.44
C THR A 63 -8.21 -4.33 -9.98
N HIS A 64 -7.24 -4.39 -10.89
CA HIS A 64 -6.84 -5.56 -11.65
C HIS A 64 -8.02 -6.29 -12.33
N GLY A 65 -8.98 -5.54 -12.85
CA GLY A 65 -10.15 -6.08 -13.55
C GLY A 65 -11.21 -6.71 -12.65
N ARG A 66 -11.10 -6.53 -11.33
CA ARG A 66 -12.09 -7.02 -10.36
C ARG A 66 -13.26 -6.04 -10.29
N ARG A 67 -14.41 -6.44 -10.83
CA ARG A 67 -15.66 -5.65 -10.84
C ARG A 67 -16.07 -5.12 -9.47
N GLU A 68 -15.91 -5.92 -8.41
CA GLU A 68 -16.22 -5.50 -7.04
C GLU A 68 -15.34 -4.33 -6.58
N THR A 69 -14.06 -4.33 -6.99
CA THR A 69 -13.12 -3.25 -6.67
C THR A 69 -13.37 -2.01 -7.54
N GLU A 70 -13.79 -2.20 -8.79
CA GLU A 70 -14.23 -1.09 -9.64
C GLU A 70 -15.47 -0.41 -9.05
N ALA A 71 -16.49 -1.20 -8.71
CA ALA A 71 -17.74 -0.69 -8.14
C ALA A 71 -17.54 0.07 -6.83
N ILE A 72 -16.62 -0.38 -5.96
CA ILE A 72 -16.36 0.33 -4.70
C ILE A 72 -15.64 1.67 -4.92
N THR A 73 -14.88 1.82 -6.02
CA THR A 73 -14.25 3.09 -6.38
C THR A 73 -15.20 4.07 -7.06
N GLU A 74 -16.35 3.63 -7.56
CA GLU A 74 -17.35 4.50 -8.18
C GLU A 74 -17.80 5.61 -7.22
N GLY A 75 -17.80 6.84 -7.73
CA GLY A 75 -18.15 8.03 -6.96
C GLY A 75 -17.03 8.61 -6.10
N LEU A 76 -15.85 7.97 -6.04
CA LEU A 76 -14.64 8.59 -5.51
C LEU A 76 -13.96 9.44 -6.60
N GLU A 77 -13.52 10.65 -6.25
CA GLU A 77 -12.73 11.47 -7.19
C GLU A 77 -11.42 10.73 -7.48
N THR A 78 -11.01 10.65 -8.74
CA THR A 78 -9.80 9.93 -9.15
C THR A 78 -8.92 10.85 -9.99
N LEU A 79 -7.65 10.97 -9.61
CA LEU A 79 -6.67 11.74 -10.36
C LEU A 79 -6.32 11.02 -11.67
N PRO A 80 -6.16 11.75 -12.78
CA PRO A 80 -5.69 11.16 -14.03
C PRO A 80 -4.24 10.67 -13.87
N ARG A 81 -3.92 9.54 -14.51
CA ARG A 81 -2.55 9.01 -14.54
C ARG A 81 -1.66 9.84 -15.47
N LYS A 82 -0.40 10.04 -15.08
CA LYS A 82 0.64 10.66 -15.90
C LYS A 82 1.20 9.66 -16.90
N SER A 83 1.28 10.01 -18.18
CA SER A 83 1.90 9.16 -19.19
C SER A 83 3.41 9.41 -19.25
N ILE A 84 4.22 8.38 -18.97
CA ILE A 84 5.68 8.44 -18.98
C ILE A 84 6.23 7.63 -20.15
N ALA A 85 7.09 8.25 -20.97
CA ALA A 85 7.74 7.57 -22.08
C ALA A 85 8.84 6.64 -21.58
N TYR A 86 8.67 5.33 -21.78
CA TYR A 86 9.64 4.31 -21.37
C TYR A 86 9.71 3.17 -22.39
N ARG A 87 10.93 2.86 -22.87
CA ARG A 87 11.19 1.81 -23.88
C ARG A 87 10.30 1.89 -25.13
N GLY A 88 10.09 3.11 -25.64
CA GLY A 88 9.32 3.35 -26.87
C GLY A 88 7.79 3.27 -26.70
N ARG A 89 7.27 3.17 -25.47
CA ARG A 89 5.83 3.23 -25.18
C ARG A 89 5.52 4.27 -24.10
N LEU A 90 4.29 4.77 -24.09
CA LEU A 90 3.76 5.54 -22.96
C LEU A 90 3.22 4.58 -21.91
N VAL A 91 3.71 4.69 -20.68
CA VAL A 91 3.27 3.90 -19.54
C VAL A 91 2.52 4.83 -18.59
N PRO A 92 1.26 4.53 -18.24
CA PRO A 92 0.51 5.32 -17.27
C PRO A 92 1.04 5.06 -15.86
N GLU A 93 1.34 6.11 -15.11
CA GLU A 93 1.90 6.07 -13.77
C GLU A 93 1.18 7.09 -12.86
N PHE A 94 1.30 6.92 -11.54
CA PHE A 94 0.77 7.86 -10.57
C PHE A 94 1.34 9.27 -10.76
N ASP A 95 0.46 10.29 -10.75
CA ASP A 95 0.85 11.70 -10.88
C ASP A 95 1.00 12.36 -9.50
N LEU A 96 2.21 12.24 -8.94
CA LEU A 96 2.56 12.87 -7.67
C LEU A 96 2.37 14.40 -7.70
N ASP A 97 2.71 15.07 -8.80
CA ASP A 97 2.63 16.52 -8.88
C ASP A 97 1.16 16.98 -8.86
N ALA A 98 0.28 16.26 -9.57
CA ALA A 98 -1.17 16.51 -9.52
C ALA A 98 -1.75 16.26 -8.12
N ALA A 99 -1.29 15.21 -7.43
CA ALA A 99 -1.73 14.91 -6.07
C ALA A 99 -1.35 16.02 -5.08
N LEU A 100 -0.10 16.49 -5.15
CA LEU A 100 0.39 17.61 -4.33
C LEU A 100 -0.31 18.93 -4.65
N ALA A 101 -0.68 19.17 -5.92
CA ALA A 101 -1.45 20.35 -6.30
C ALA A 101 -2.90 20.29 -5.80
N ARG A 102 -3.54 19.11 -5.84
CA ARG A 102 -4.93 18.88 -5.40
C ARG A 102 -5.10 19.00 -3.89
N ARG A 103 -4.08 18.65 -3.10
CA ARG A 103 -4.07 18.66 -1.62
C ARG A 103 -5.39 18.16 -0.97
N PRO A 104 -5.80 16.91 -1.23
CA PRO A 104 -6.95 16.34 -0.53
C PRO A 104 -6.66 16.15 0.96
N ALA A 105 -7.70 15.95 1.76
CA ALA A 105 -7.51 15.54 3.16
C ALA A 105 -6.95 14.12 3.24
N LEU A 106 -7.42 13.22 2.36
CA LEU A 106 -6.98 11.83 2.27
C LEU A 106 -6.74 11.41 0.81
N LEU A 107 -5.56 10.85 0.54
CA LEU A 107 -5.21 10.26 -0.75
C LEU A 107 -5.05 8.73 -0.65
N LEU A 108 -5.68 7.99 -1.59
CA LEU A 108 -5.46 6.55 -1.73
C LEU A 108 -4.35 6.29 -2.75
N VAL A 109 -3.32 5.54 -2.34
CA VAL A 109 -2.14 5.21 -3.16
C VAL A 109 -1.82 3.73 -3.01
N ASP A 110 -2.31 2.89 -3.93
CA ASP A 110 -2.13 1.44 -3.88
C ASP A 110 -0.68 1.01 -4.24
N GLU A 111 -0.33 -0.23 -3.86
CA GLU A 111 0.97 -0.89 -4.11
C GLU A 111 2.18 -0.09 -3.58
N TYR A 112 2.29 0.03 -2.26
CA TYR A 112 3.34 0.81 -1.59
C TYR A 112 4.78 0.46 -2.03
N ALA A 113 5.02 -0.82 -2.35
CA ALA A 113 6.32 -1.33 -2.75
C ALA A 113 6.64 -1.15 -4.26
N HIS A 114 5.72 -0.59 -5.04
CA HIS A 114 5.86 -0.44 -6.50
C HIS A 114 7.14 0.31 -6.89
N THR A 115 7.75 -0.16 -7.98
CA THR A 115 8.88 0.49 -8.64
C THR A 115 8.36 1.40 -9.74
N ASN A 116 8.48 2.70 -9.51
CA ASN A 116 8.00 3.68 -10.46
C ASN A 116 8.71 3.55 -11.81
N VAL A 117 7.98 3.87 -12.88
CA VAL A 117 8.54 3.88 -14.24
C VAL A 117 9.75 4.83 -14.32
N PRO A 118 10.87 4.44 -14.98
CA PRO A 118 12.00 5.33 -15.19
C PRO A 118 11.58 6.63 -15.90
N GLY A 119 11.97 7.77 -15.32
CA GLY A 119 11.47 9.10 -15.71
C GLY A 119 10.50 9.70 -14.69
N SER A 120 10.00 8.92 -13.74
CA SER A 120 9.32 9.41 -12.54
C SER A 120 10.26 10.20 -11.62
N ARG A 121 9.69 11.04 -10.77
CA ARG A 121 10.43 11.87 -9.79
C ARG A 121 11.24 11.01 -8.82
N HIS A 122 10.62 9.95 -8.31
CA HIS A 122 11.25 8.98 -7.42
C HIS A 122 11.25 7.59 -8.04
N PRO A 123 12.24 6.74 -7.73
CA PRO A 123 12.28 5.35 -8.22
C PRO A 123 11.27 4.43 -7.52
N LYS A 124 10.77 4.77 -6.32
CA LYS A 124 9.85 3.94 -5.55
C LYS A 124 8.63 4.71 -5.08
N ARG A 125 7.45 4.08 -5.13
CA ARG A 125 6.17 4.71 -4.74
C ARG A 125 6.13 5.11 -3.26
N TRP A 126 6.78 4.37 -2.37
CA TRP A 126 6.88 4.76 -0.95
C TRP A 126 7.57 6.12 -0.74
N GLN A 127 8.43 6.55 -1.67
CA GLN A 127 9.06 7.87 -1.64
C GLN A 127 8.09 8.97 -2.12
N ASP A 128 7.25 8.68 -3.13
CA ASP A 128 6.15 9.59 -3.50
C ASP A 128 5.20 9.80 -2.32
N VAL A 129 4.84 8.71 -1.64
CA VAL A 129 4.01 8.77 -0.43
C VAL A 129 4.68 9.62 0.66
N ARG A 130 5.99 9.52 0.84
CA ARG A 130 6.71 10.38 1.78
C ARG A 130 6.58 11.86 1.43
N ASP A 131 6.75 12.25 0.17
CA ASP A 131 6.55 13.64 -0.28
C ASP A 131 5.12 14.13 0.00
N ILE A 132 4.11 13.26 -0.15
CA ILE A 132 2.70 13.58 0.11
C ILE A 132 2.45 13.79 1.61
N LEU A 133 2.99 12.90 2.45
CA LEU A 133 2.89 13.03 3.91
C LEU A 133 3.61 14.29 4.41
N ASP A 134 4.78 14.61 3.85
CA ASP A 134 5.52 15.83 4.16
C ASP A 134 4.76 17.11 3.75
N ALA A 135 3.84 17.01 2.79
CA ALA A 135 2.93 18.08 2.40
C ALA A 135 1.66 18.19 3.29
N GLY A 136 1.54 17.35 4.32
CA GLY A 136 0.42 17.38 5.26
C GLY A 136 -0.83 16.62 4.81
N ILE A 137 -0.72 15.78 3.77
CA ILE A 137 -1.84 15.01 3.21
C ILE A 137 -1.80 13.59 3.80
N ASP A 138 -2.92 13.11 4.36
CA ASP A 138 -3.01 11.73 4.83
C ASP A 138 -2.98 10.76 3.65
N VAL A 139 -2.28 9.63 3.81
CA VAL A 139 -2.17 8.59 2.77
C VAL A 139 -2.59 7.25 3.31
N TRP A 140 -3.49 6.59 2.58
CA TRP A 140 -3.78 5.17 2.77
C TRP A 140 -3.21 4.37 1.61
N THR A 141 -2.53 3.28 1.93
CA THR A 141 -1.83 2.45 0.95
C THR A 141 -2.01 0.97 1.24
N THR A 142 -1.62 0.10 0.31
CA THR A 142 -1.59 -1.35 0.54
C THR A 142 -0.19 -1.93 0.35
N LEU A 143 0.12 -2.95 1.13
CA LEU A 143 1.42 -3.62 1.11
C LEU A 143 1.22 -5.13 1.31
N ASN A 144 1.91 -5.95 0.51
CA ASN A 144 2.10 -7.36 0.88
C ASN A 144 3.37 -7.50 1.71
N ILE A 145 3.30 -8.31 2.76
CA ILE A 145 4.42 -8.54 3.69
C ILE A 145 5.70 -9.02 2.98
N GLN A 146 5.53 -9.75 1.87
CA GLN A 146 6.63 -10.27 1.06
C GLN A 146 7.58 -9.19 0.49
N HIS A 147 7.13 -7.94 0.42
CA HIS A 147 7.93 -6.85 -0.15
C HIS A 147 8.85 -6.18 0.89
N LEU A 148 8.73 -6.52 2.17
CA LEU A 148 9.67 -6.01 3.18
C LEU A 148 11.07 -6.56 2.93
N GLU A 149 12.05 -5.66 2.95
CA GLU A 149 13.45 -6.01 2.66
C GLU A 149 13.98 -7.11 3.58
N SER A 150 13.68 -7.02 4.88
CA SER A 150 14.07 -8.02 5.87
C SER A 150 13.51 -9.43 5.62
N LEU A 151 12.41 -9.55 4.86
CA LEU A 151 11.71 -10.80 4.64
C LEU A 151 12.03 -11.46 3.30
N ASN A 152 12.75 -10.79 2.40
CA ASN A 152 13.05 -11.30 1.06
C ASN A 152 13.69 -12.69 1.07
N GLU A 153 14.70 -12.91 1.91
CA GLU A 153 15.39 -14.21 1.96
C GLU A 153 14.48 -15.33 2.48
N VAL A 154 13.63 -15.02 3.46
CA VAL A 154 12.67 -15.95 4.04
C VAL A 154 11.61 -16.31 3.00
N VAL A 155 11.05 -15.31 2.33
CA VAL A 155 10.07 -15.48 1.25
C VAL A 155 10.66 -16.32 0.12
N GLN A 156 11.90 -16.04 -0.31
CA GLN A 156 12.56 -16.80 -1.37
C GLN A 156 12.81 -18.25 -0.95
N ARG A 157 13.20 -18.50 0.30
CA ARG A 157 13.42 -19.87 0.82
C ARG A 157 12.13 -20.69 0.87
N ILE A 158 11.03 -20.06 1.26
CA ILE A 158 9.72 -20.72 1.39
C ILE A 158 9.06 -20.93 0.02
N SER A 159 9.01 -19.88 -0.79
CA SER A 159 8.26 -19.87 -2.05
C SER A 159 9.09 -20.24 -3.28
N GLY A 160 10.42 -20.16 -3.20
CA GLY A 160 11.30 -20.24 -4.37
C GLY A 160 11.21 -19.03 -5.30
N VAL A 161 10.39 -18.01 -4.97
CA VAL A 161 10.17 -16.82 -5.78
C VAL A 161 11.02 -15.67 -5.25
N ARG A 162 11.77 -15.01 -6.14
CA ARG A 162 12.51 -13.80 -5.80
C ARG A 162 11.62 -12.58 -5.97
N VAL A 163 11.35 -11.89 -4.86
CA VAL A 163 10.65 -10.60 -4.88
C VAL A 163 11.63 -9.53 -5.37
N ARG A 164 11.25 -8.81 -6.43
CA ARG A 164 12.09 -7.76 -7.04
C ARG A 164 11.75 -6.37 -6.52
N GLU A 165 10.48 -6.15 -6.25
CA GLU A 165 9.98 -4.89 -5.74
C GLU A 165 9.98 -4.94 -4.22
N THR A 166 10.83 -4.12 -3.61
CA THR A 166 11.01 -4.11 -2.16
C THR A 166 10.74 -2.75 -1.58
N VAL A 167 10.47 -2.73 -0.27
CA VAL A 167 10.35 -1.53 0.54
C VAL A 167 11.17 -1.72 1.82
N PRO A 168 11.98 -0.73 2.23
CA PRO A 168 12.71 -0.81 3.48
C PRO A 168 11.76 -0.92 4.67
N ASP A 169 12.12 -1.73 5.66
CA ASP A 169 11.35 -1.90 6.89
C ASP A 169 11.09 -0.55 7.59
N THR A 170 12.02 0.39 7.51
CA THR A 170 11.88 1.75 8.06
C THR A 170 10.69 2.51 7.47
N ALA A 171 10.34 2.28 6.20
CA ALA A 171 9.20 2.94 5.59
C ALA A 171 7.86 2.39 6.16
N LEU A 172 7.79 1.12 6.53
CA LEU A 172 6.64 0.58 7.25
C LEU A 172 6.60 1.06 8.72
N GLN A 173 7.76 1.21 9.37
CA GLN A 173 7.86 1.75 10.74
C GLN A 173 7.39 3.21 10.86
N GLU A 174 7.39 3.95 9.74
CA GLU A 174 6.85 5.31 9.67
C GLU A 174 5.32 5.35 9.68
N ALA A 175 4.63 4.22 9.45
CA ALA A 175 3.18 4.16 9.46
C ALA A 175 2.60 4.52 10.84
N ASP A 176 1.61 5.40 10.86
CA ASP A 176 0.85 5.74 12.06
C ASP A 176 -0.18 4.66 12.40
N GLU A 177 -0.64 3.91 11.39
CA GLU A 177 -1.56 2.79 11.56
C GLU A 177 -1.29 1.67 10.56
N VAL A 178 -1.36 0.43 11.04
CA VAL A 178 -1.27 -0.77 10.20
C VAL A 178 -2.54 -1.60 10.41
N VAL A 179 -3.28 -1.81 9.33
CA VAL A 179 -4.50 -2.63 9.30
C VAL A 179 -4.16 -3.96 8.66
N MET A 180 -4.23 -5.04 9.44
CA MET A 180 -4.02 -6.40 8.93
C MET A 180 -5.26 -6.86 8.15
N VAL A 181 -5.06 -7.21 6.88
CA VAL A 181 -6.08 -7.78 6.00
C VAL A 181 -5.70 -9.22 5.71
N ASP A 182 -6.49 -10.12 6.26
CA ASP A 182 -6.20 -11.55 6.30
C ASP A 182 -7.32 -12.36 5.64
N LEU A 183 -6.93 -13.49 5.05
CA LEU A 183 -7.84 -14.43 4.41
C LEU A 183 -7.31 -15.85 4.61
N PRO A 184 -8.15 -16.83 5.01
CA PRO A 184 -7.74 -18.22 5.12
C PRO A 184 -7.08 -18.74 3.84
N PRO A 185 -5.99 -19.53 3.91
CA PRO A 185 -5.29 -20.04 2.73
C PRO A 185 -6.18 -20.80 1.75
N ASP A 186 -7.12 -21.61 2.25
CA ASP A 186 -8.09 -22.36 1.47
C ASP A 186 -9.05 -21.45 0.69
N GLU A 187 -9.49 -20.35 1.30
CA GLU A 187 -10.31 -19.34 0.63
C GLU A 187 -9.49 -18.57 -0.42
N LEU A 188 -8.22 -18.25 -0.12
CA LEU A 188 -7.34 -17.61 -1.08
C LEU A 188 -7.08 -18.50 -2.31
N LEU A 189 -6.85 -19.80 -2.10
CA LEU A 189 -6.70 -20.78 -3.17
C LEU A 189 -7.97 -20.92 -4.00
N LYS A 190 -9.15 -20.91 -3.36
CA LYS A 190 -10.43 -20.90 -4.07
C LYS A 190 -10.56 -19.66 -4.97
N ARG A 191 -10.22 -18.47 -4.45
CA ARG A 191 -10.23 -17.23 -5.24
C ARG A 191 -9.25 -17.28 -6.41
N LEU A 192 -8.09 -17.89 -6.25
CA LEU A 192 -7.14 -18.12 -7.35
C LEU A 192 -7.76 -19.02 -8.43
N ALA A 193 -8.33 -20.16 -8.02
CA ALA A 193 -8.96 -21.12 -8.94
C ALA A 193 -10.15 -20.51 -9.71
N GLU A 194 -10.87 -19.58 -9.09
CA GLU A 194 -11.96 -18.82 -9.71
C GLU A 194 -11.48 -17.65 -10.60
N GLY A 195 -10.17 -17.43 -10.74
CA GLY A 195 -9.61 -16.33 -11.52
C GLY A 195 -9.81 -14.94 -10.88
N LYS A 196 -10.14 -14.88 -9.60
CA LYS A 196 -10.40 -13.63 -8.85
C LYS A 196 -9.13 -12.99 -8.28
N ILE A 197 -7.97 -13.61 -8.48
CA ILE A 197 -6.66 -13.08 -8.09
C ILE A 197 -5.88 -12.81 -9.36
N TYR A 198 -5.61 -11.53 -9.60
CA TYR A 198 -4.73 -11.12 -10.67
C TYR A 198 -3.28 -11.18 -10.23
N ILE A 199 -2.42 -11.71 -11.10
CA ILE A 199 -1.00 -11.86 -10.84
C ILE A 199 -0.25 -11.32 -12.05
N GLN A 200 0.22 -10.08 -11.93
CA GLN A 200 1.02 -9.46 -12.98
C GLN A 200 2.45 -10.02 -12.95
N ASP A 201 3.07 -10.13 -14.13
CA ASP A 201 4.51 -10.35 -14.33
C ASP A 201 5.17 -11.58 -13.67
N THR A 202 4.38 -12.55 -13.22
CA THR A 202 4.90 -13.78 -12.62
C THR A 202 4.73 -14.95 -13.59
N ALA A 203 5.83 -15.65 -13.92
CA ALA A 203 5.74 -16.88 -14.70
C ALA A 203 4.80 -17.88 -14.00
N ALA A 204 3.95 -18.59 -14.74
CA ALA A 204 2.95 -19.52 -14.18
C ALA A 204 3.52 -20.47 -13.10
N ARG A 205 4.77 -20.91 -13.26
CA ARG A 205 5.49 -21.73 -12.26
C ARG A 205 5.76 -21.02 -10.94
N ALA A 206 6.05 -19.72 -10.95
CA ALA A 206 6.27 -18.94 -9.73
C ALA A 206 4.94 -18.68 -9.00
N ILE A 207 3.81 -18.62 -9.72
CA ILE A 207 2.47 -18.60 -9.15
C ILE A 207 2.16 -19.92 -8.43
N GLU A 208 2.33 -21.05 -9.12
CA GLU A 208 2.12 -22.39 -8.53
C GLU A 208 2.99 -22.64 -7.29
N ASN A 209 4.22 -22.12 -7.29
CA ASN A 209 5.10 -22.24 -6.14
C ASN A 209 4.73 -21.31 -4.99
N PHE A 210 4.24 -20.11 -5.27
CA PHE A 210 3.83 -19.17 -4.23
C PHE A 210 2.53 -19.60 -3.55
N PHE A 211 1.50 -19.98 -4.34
CA PHE A 211 0.17 -20.34 -3.84
C PHE A 211 0.10 -21.82 -3.43
N LYS A 212 0.94 -22.21 -2.48
CA LYS A 212 0.86 -23.51 -1.77
C LYS A 212 0.32 -23.28 -0.36
N PRO A 213 -0.52 -24.17 0.19
CA PRO A 213 -1.02 -24.03 1.56
C PRO A 213 0.08 -23.78 2.59
N THR A 214 1.21 -24.49 2.48
CA THR A 214 2.37 -24.32 3.38
C THR A 214 2.97 -22.93 3.31
N ASN A 215 3.01 -22.34 2.12
CA ASN A 215 3.65 -21.05 1.88
C ASN A 215 2.74 -19.91 2.32
N LEU A 216 1.45 -20.01 2.01
CA LEU A 216 0.43 -19.05 2.46
C LEU A 216 0.31 -19.04 3.99
N THR A 217 0.36 -20.21 4.64
CA THR A 217 0.38 -20.29 6.10
C THR A 217 1.65 -19.70 6.71
N ALA A 218 2.80 -19.85 6.07
CA ALA A 218 4.06 -19.31 6.59
C ALA A 218 4.21 -17.79 6.39
N LEU A 219 3.49 -17.21 5.42
CA LEU A 219 3.46 -15.77 5.18
C LEU A 219 2.43 -15.02 6.03
N ARG A 220 1.48 -15.74 6.65
CA ARG A 220 0.46 -15.22 7.55
C ARG A 220 1.02 -15.09 8.96
#